data_AF-A0AAD6BDI2-F1
#
_entry.id   AF-A0AAD6BDI2-F1
#
_cell.length_a   1.000
_cell.length_b   1.000
_cell.length_c   1.000
_cell.angle_alpha   90.00
_cell.angle_beta   90.00
_cell.angle_gamma   90.00
#
_symmetry.space_group_name_H-M   'P 1'
#
loop_
_entity.id
_entity.type
_entity.pdbx_description
1 polymer ?
#
loop_
_entity_poly.entity_id
_entity_poly.type
_entity_poly.pdbx_seq_one_letter_code
_entity_poly.pdbx_strand_id
1 'polypeptide(L)'
;MFCEVITVSWLKHLSGQVVLVLLDYLDHVTLCSKLKAAVMEQQQWPDICRLQESARCLQHLCRLQVRSCLGHLRLRSPVFMSFLPVPERLKDYILYREYDLYGKQSSMPG
;
A
#
# COMPACT_ATOMS: atom_id res chain seq x y z
N MET A 1 -3.18 14.23 -13.05
CA MET A 1 -2.55 13.32 -14.03
C MET A 1 -2.87 11.85 -13.74
N PHE A 2 -2.61 11.32 -12.53
CA PHE A 2 -2.92 9.91 -12.20
C PHE A 2 -4.35 9.47 -12.58
N CYS A 3 -5.37 10.21 -12.13
CA CYS A 3 -6.76 9.87 -12.40
C CYS A 3 -7.13 9.90 -13.89
N GLU A 4 -6.40 10.66 -14.72
CA GLU A 4 -6.59 10.66 -16.17
C GLU A 4 -6.07 9.37 -16.81
N VAL A 5 -4.93 8.88 -16.32
CA VAL A 5 -4.25 7.69 -16.86
C VAL A 5 -4.87 6.40 -16.37
N ILE A 6 -5.25 6.29 -15.10
CA ILE A 6 -5.79 5.02 -14.59
C ILE A 6 -7.22 4.75 -15.08
N THR A 7 -7.92 5.76 -15.60
CA THR A 7 -9.32 5.66 -16.03
C THR A 7 -9.49 5.40 -17.53
N VAL A 8 -8.41 5.39 -18.32
CA VAL A 8 -8.52 4.99 -19.73
C VAL A 8 -8.82 3.49 -19.86
N SER A 9 -9.55 3.11 -20.91
CA SER A 9 -10.22 1.81 -21.07
C SER A 9 -9.32 0.60 -20.80
N TRP A 10 -8.10 0.61 -21.35
CA TRP A 10 -7.13 -0.47 -21.19
C TRP A 10 -6.52 -0.60 -19.78
N LEU A 11 -6.65 0.41 -18.92
CA LEU A 11 -6.12 0.43 -17.54
C LEU A 11 -7.23 0.45 -16.49
N LYS A 12 -8.46 0.78 -16.90
CA LYS A 12 -9.62 0.92 -16.01
C LYS A 12 -9.83 -0.32 -15.13
N HIS A 13 -9.62 -1.51 -15.68
CA HIS A 13 -9.75 -2.78 -14.95
C HIS A 13 -8.75 -2.95 -13.80
N LEU A 14 -7.63 -2.22 -13.81
CA LEU A 14 -6.64 -2.22 -12.72
C LEU A 14 -6.94 -1.18 -11.64
N SER A 15 -7.87 -0.25 -11.91
CA SER A 15 -8.10 0.91 -11.04
C SER A 15 -8.48 0.51 -9.61
N GLY A 16 -9.29 -0.54 -9.44
CA GLY A 16 -9.68 -1.05 -8.11
C GLY A 16 -8.47 -1.54 -7.31
N GLN A 17 -7.68 -2.44 -7.89
CA GLN A 17 -6.50 -3.00 -7.23
C GLN A 17 -5.45 -1.93 -6.93
N VAL A 18 -5.19 -1.02 -7.88
CA VAL A 18 -4.21 0.06 -7.69
C VAL A 18 -4.66 1.02 -6.59
N VAL A 19 -5.95 1.35 -6.51
CA VAL A 19 -6.48 2.22 -5.45
C VAL A 19 -6.42 1.55 -4.08
N LEU A 20 -6.73 0.25 -3.97
CA LEU A 20 -6.54 -0.49 -2.72
C LEU A 20 -5.08 -0.42 -2.24
N VAL A 21 -4.12 -0.66 -3.15
CA VAL A 21 -2.70 -0.53 -2.83
C VAL A 21 -2.38 0.90 -2.43
N LEU A 22 -2.84 1.92 -3.16
CA LEU A 22 -2.61 3.32 -2.79
C LEU A 22 -3.12 3.65 -1.37
N LEU A 23 -4.29 3.14 -0.98
CA LEU A 23 -4.84 3.29 0.37
C LEU A 23 -4.08 2.49 1.44
N ASP A 24 -3.23 1.54 1.06
CA ASP A 24 -2.29 0.93 1.98
C ASP A 24 -1.02 1.76 2.15
N TYR A 25 -0.61 2.54 1.15
CA TYR A 25 0.57 3.42 1.26
C TYR A 25 0.23 4.82 1.78
N LEU A 26 -1.05 5.19 1.72
CA LEU A 26 -1.59 6.50 2.07
C LEU A 26 -2.72 6.29 3.06
N ASP A 27 -2.81 7.08 4.13
CA ASP A 27 -3.81 6.88 5.18
C ASP A 27 -5.25 7.06 4.67
N HIS A 28 -5.71 8.31 4.56
CA HIS A 28 -7.00 8.63 4.00
C HIS A 28 -6.83 9.50 2.75
N VAL A 29 -7.39 9.07 1.62
CA VAL A 29 -7.30 9.79 0.35
C VAL A 29 -8.70 10.10 -0.16
N THR A 30 -8.95 11.38 -0.47
CA THR A 30 -10.17 11.79 -1.15
C THR A 30 -10.09 11.41 -2.63
N LEU A 31 -10.97 10.51 -3.08
CA LEU A 31 -11.06 10.13 -4.49
C LEU A 31 -11.77 11.24 -5.27
N CYS A 32 -11.17 11.72 -6.36
CA CYS A 32 -11.85 12.65 -7.25
C CYS A 32 -13.04 11.96 -7.94
N SER A 33 -14.02 12.74 -8.41
CA SER A 33 -15.24 12.22 -9.05
C SER A 33 -14.96 11.24 -10.19
N LYS A 34 -13.97 11.54 -11.04
CA LYS A 34 -13.59 10.68 -12.17
C LYS A 34 -13.04 9.32 -11.72
N LEU A 35 -12.13 9.32 -10.75
CA LEU A 35 -11.55 8.10 -10.21
C LEU A 35 -12.62 7.29 -9.47
N LYS A 36 -13.46 7.96 -8.68
CA LYS A 36 -14.57 7.33 -7.97
C LYS A 36 -15.49 6.58 -8.94
N ALA A 37 -15.90 7.22 -10.04
CA ALA A 37 -16.73 6.57 -11.05
C ALA A 37 -16.08 5.31 -11.64
N ALA A 38 -14.78 5.37 -11.97
CA ALA A 38 -14.08 4.21 -12.52
C ALA A 38 -13.93 3.05 -11.52
N VAL A 39 -13.69 3.37 -10.25
CA VAL A 39 -13.48 2.40 -9.18
C VAL A 39 -14.79 1.78 -8.71
N MET A 40 -15.91 2.52 -8.75
CA MET A 40 -17.26 2.02 -8.44
C MET A 40 -17.68 0.83 -9.32
N GLU A 41 -17.15 0.75 -10.54
CA GLU A 41 -17.42 -0.36 -11.46
C GLU A 41 -16.53 -1.59 -11.18
N GLN A 42 -15.56 -1.50 -10.27
CA GLN A 42 -14.63 -2.58 -9.97
C GLN A 42 -15.12 -3.46 -8.82
N GLN A 43 -14.72 -4.73 -8.83
CA GLN A 43 -15.08 -5.69 -7.78
C GLN A 43 -14.59 -5.26 -6.38
N GLN A 44 -13.48 -4.53 -6.33
CA GLN A 44 -12.84 -4.04 -5.11
C GLN A 44 -13.56 -2.84 -4.46
N TRP A 45 -14.60 -2.30 -5.09
CA TRP A 45 -15.32 -1.14 -4.58
C TRP A 45 -15.81 -1.27 -3.12
N PRO A 46 -16.42 -2.40 -2.69
CA PRO A 46 -16.85 -2.54 -1.31
C PRO A 46 -15.70 -2.47 -0.31
N ASP A 47 -14.55 -3.09 -0.64
CA ASP A 47 -13.36 -3.03 0.19
C ASP A 47 -12.84 -1.59 0.30
N ILE A 48 -12.78 -0.87 -0.82
CA ILE A 48 -12.37 0.54 -0.87
C ILE A 48 -13.28 1.42 -0.01
N CYS A 49 -14.61 1.24 -0.09
CA CYS A 49 -15.56 1.92 0.77
C CYS A 49 -15.29 1.64 2.25
N ARG A 50 -15.12 0.36 2.63
CA ARG A 50 -14.80 0.02 4.03
C ARG A 50 -13.53 0.71 4.52
N LEU A 51 -12.51 0.80 3.68
CA LEU A 51 -11.24 1.46 4.05
C LEU A 51 -11.36 2.98 4.16
N GLN A 52 -12.27 3.60 3.40
CA GLN A 52 -12.53 5.04 3.48
C GLN A 52 -13.45 5.42 4.65
N GLU A 53 -14.45 4.61 4.95
CA GLU A 53 -15.48 4.92 5.95
C GLU A 53 -15.08 4.49 7.36
N SER A 54 -14.26 3.45 7.49
CA SER A 54 -13.74 2.98 8.78
C SER A 54 -12.47 3.72 9.17
N ALA A 55 -12.30 3.96 10.47
CA ALA A 55 -10.98 4.24 11.02
C ALA A 55 -10.03 3.08 10.66
N ARG A 56 -8.84 3.40 10.12
CA ARG A 56 -7.81 2.41 9.81
C ARG A 56 -7.31 1.78 11.11
N CYS A 57 -6.91 0.51 11.05
CA CYS A 57 -6.42 -0.16 12.24
C CYS A 57 -5.16 0.54 12.79
N LEU A 58 -5.00 0.56 14.11
CA LEU A 58 -3.86 1.22 14.75
C LEU A 58 -2.51 0.71 14.21
N GLN A 59 -2.42 -0.60 13.93
CA GLN A 59 -1.23 -1.21 13.34
C GLN A 59 -0.83 -0.53 12.02
N HIS A 60 -1.81 -0.23 11.17
CA HIS A 60 -1.59 0.45 9.90
C HIS A 60 -1.15 1.91 10.11
N LEU A 61 -1.84 2.64 10.98
CA LEU A 61 -1.48 4.02 11.32
C LEU A 61 -0.05 4.10 11.88
N CYS A 62 0.32 3.17 12.76
CA CYS A 62 1.69 3.05 13.27
C CYS A 62 2.69 2.77 12.14
N ARG A 63 2.36 1.90 11.18
CA ARG A 63 3.22 1.64 10.00
C ARG A 63 3.50 2.93 9.24
N LEU A 64 2.46 3.70 8.93
CA LEU A 64 2.58 4.96 8.19
C LEU A 64 3.42 5.98 8.97
N GLN A 65 3.17 6.12 10.27
CA GLN A 65 3.92 7.02 11.13
C GLN A 65 5.40 6.65 11.21
N VAL A 66 5.72 5.37 11.43
CA VAL A 66 7.12 4.89 11.46
C VAL A 66 7.80 5.17 10.13
N ARG A 67 7.14 4.88 9.00
CA ARG A 67 7.70 5.16 7.68
C ARG A 67 7.92 6.65 7.44
N SER A 68 7.02 7.51 7.89
CA SER A 68 7.19 8.96 7.85
C SER A 68 8.44 9.41 8.64
N CYS A 69 8.59 8.92 9.87
CA CYS A 69 9.74 9.25 10.73
C CYS A 69 11.08 8.75 10.16
N LEU A 70 11.10 7.58 9.52
CA LEU A 70 12.30 7.04 8.89
C LEU A 70 12.64 7.78 7.60
N GLY A 71 11.64 8.17 6.82
CA GLY A 71 11.82 8.81 5.53
C GLY A 71 12.34 7.85 4.45
N HIS A 72 12.19 8.29 3.20
CA HIS A 72 12.39 7.43 2.02
C HIS A 72 13.83 6.87 1.91
N LEU A 73 14.85 7.67 2.22
CA LEU A 73 16.25 7.25 2.08
C LEU A 73 16.62 6.13 3.07
N ARG A 74 16.16 6.22 4.32
CA ARG A 74 16.44 5.21 5.34
C ARG A 74 15.64 3.94 5.09
N LEU A 75 14.39 4.07 4.61
CA LEU A 75 13.56 2.93 4.21
C LEU A 75 14.20 2.10 3.07
N ARG A 76 14.93 2.76 2.17
CA ARG A 76 15.61 2.09 1.05
C ARG A 76 16.97 1.50 1.41
N SER A 77 17.54 1.84 2.56
CA SER A 77 18.85 1.36 3.01
C SER A 77 18.73 0.06 3.81
N PRO A 78 19.19 -1.09 3.29
CA PRO A 78 19.14 -2.36 4.03
C PRO A 78 19.98 -2.31 5.30
N VAL A 79 21.11 -1.59 5.22
CA VAL A 79 22.03 -1.37 6.35
C VAL A 79 21.33 -0.59 7.46
N PHE A 80 20.60 0.47 7.13
CA PHE A 80 19.87 1.22 8.15
C PHE A 80 18.75 0.35 8.79
N MET A 81 18.03 -0.40 7.96
CA MET A 81 16.96 -1.27 8.44
C MET A 81 17.45 -2.40 9.35
N SER A 82 18.64 -2.95 9.12
CA SER A 82 19.19 -4.00 9.97
C SER A 82 19.47 -3.51 11.40
N PHE A 83 19.82 -2.24 11.57
CA PHE A 83 20.07 -1.61 12.89
C PHE A 83 18.82 -1.18 13.64
N LEU A 84 17.63 -1.21 13.02
CA LEU A 84 16.41 -0.82 13.71
C LEU A 84 16.10 -1.84 14.84
N PRO A 85 15.91 -1.40 16.10
CA PRO A 85 15.73 -2.28 17.25
C PRO A 85 14.28 -2.82 17.31
N VAL A 86 13.86 -3.48 16.23
CA VAL A 86 12.54 -4.09 16.10
C VAL A 86 12.67 -5.50 15.53
N PRO A 87 11.72 -6.41 15.83
CA PRO A 87 11.73 -7.76 15.27
C PRO A 87 11.71 -7.78 13.75
N GLU A 88 12.31 -8.81 13.14
CA GLU A 88 12.42 -8.93 11.68
C GLU A 88 11.05 -8.89 10.99
N ARG A 89 10.04 -9.55 11.57
CA ARG A 89 8.66 -9.50 11.08
C ARG A 89 8.09 -8.08 11.02
N LEU A 90 8.48 -7.21 11.95
CA LEU A 90 8.05 -5.81 11.94
C LEU A 90 8.79 -5.01 10.87
N LYS A 91 10.06 -5.33 10.59
CA LYS A 91 10.80 -4.73 9.47
C LYS A 91 10.14 -5.12 8.14
N ASP A 92 9.80 -6.39 7.97
CA ASP A 92 9.09 -6.87 6.78
C ASP A 92 7.74 -6.17 6.59
N TYR A 93 7.00 -6.00 7.70
CA TYR A 93 5.77 -5.22 7.72
C TYR A 93 6.02 -3.76 7.33
N ILE A 94 6.98 -3.05 7.95
CA ILE A 94 7.29 -1.65 7.61
C ILE A 94 7.69 -1.51 6.13
N LEU A 95 8.33 -2.52 5.55
CA LEU A 95 8.84 -2.54 4.17
C LEU A 95 7.85 -3.06 3.11
N TYR A 96 6.62 -3.41 3.48
CA TYR A 96 5.63 -3.99 2.54
C TYR A 96 6.07 -5.31 1.89
N ARG A 97 6.95 -6.09 2.55
CA ARG A 97 7.43 -7.37 2.02
C ARG A 97 6.35 -8.45 1.95
N GLU A 98 5.23 -8.28 2.66
CA GLU A 98 4.05 -9.15 2.51
C GLU A 98 3.43 -9.10 1.10
N TYR A 99 3.67 -8.01 0.35
CA TYR A 99 3.25 -7.84 -1.04
C TYR A 99 4.37 -8.16 -2.05
N ASP A 100 5.56 -8.55 -1.57
CA ASP A 100 6.67 -8.93 -2.45
C ASP A 100 6.41 -10.32 -3.05
N LEU A 101 5.88 -10.32 -4.27
CA LEU A 101 5.57 -11.55 -5.03
C LEU A 101 6.83 -12.32 -5.44
N TYR A 102 8.02 -11.71 -5.42
CA TYR A 102 9.28 -12.31 -5.86
C TYR A 102 10.17 -12.77 -4.69
N GLY A 103 10.01 -12.19 -3.50
CA GLY A 103 10.82 -12.51 -2.31
C GLY A 103 10.60 -13.91 -1.71
N LYS A 104 9.54 -14.64 -2.08
CA LYS A 104 9.23 -15.98 -1.53
C LYS A 104 10.12 -17.12 -2.06
N GLN A 105 10.92 -16.90 -3.10
CA GLN A 105 11.77 -17.96 -3.67
C GLN A 105 13.08 -18.21 -2.90
N SER A 106 13.51 -17.31 -2.01
CA SER A 106 14.80 -17.41 -1.31
C SER A 106 14.74 -18.17 0.03
N SER A 107 13.57 -18.70 0.41
CA SER A 107 13.36 -19.34 1.73
C SER A 107 13.01 -20.83 1.67
N MET A 108 13.22 -21.51 0.54
CA MET A 108 13.18 -22.97 0.49
C MET A 108 14.57 -23.52 0.84
N PRO A 109 14.77 -24.19 1.99
CA PRO A 109 16.00 -24.92 2.23
C PRO A 109 16.03 -26.15 1.29
N GLY A 110 17.05 -26.21 0.44
CA GLY A 110 17.45 -27.42 -0.26
C GLY A 110 18.25 -28.36 0.62
#